data_AF-A0A925M8Y7-F1
#
_entry.id   AF-A0A925M8Y7-F1
#
_cell.length_a   1.000
_cell.length_b   1.000
_cell.length_c   1.000
_cell.angle_alpha   90.00
_cell.angle_beta   90.00
_cell.angle_gamma   90.00
#
_symmetry.space_group_name_H-M   'P 1'
#
loop_
_entity.id
_entity.type
_entity.pdbx_description
1 polymer ?
#
loop_
_entity_poly.entity_id
_entity_poly.type
_entity_poly.pdbx_seq_one_letter_code
_entity_poly.pdbx_strand_id
1 'polypeptide(L)' 'MRSNRQLLVIAALAVAGCASGPQLDAQWSDPQLGSSYLRGARVLVACDAAELVVRQICQDQLAGEVVARGATPVFLAPDA' A
#
# COMPACT_ATOMS: atom_id res chain seq x y z
N MET A 1 -9.97 -34.93 25.40
CA MET A 1 -8.66 -34.64 24.74
C MET A 1 -8.75 -34.41 23.23
N ARG A 2 -9.60 -35.13 22.46
CA ARG A 2 -9.76 -34.90 21.00
C ARG A 2 -10.33 -33.53 20.61
N SER A 3 -11.24 -32.97 21.41
CA SER A 3 -11.89 -31.67 21.14
C SER A 3 -10.94 -30.48 21.25
N ASN A 4 -10.01 -30.48 22.21
CA ASN A 4 -9.03 -29.39 22.38
C ASN A 4 -8.05 -29.30 21.20
N ARG A 5 -7.76 -30.44 20.56
CA ARG A 5 -6.88 -30.51 19.38
C ARG A 5 -7.56 -29.96 18.11
N GLN A 6 -8.88 -30.05 18.01
CA GLN A 6 -9.63 -29.49 16.88
C GLN A 6 -9.73 -27.96 16.96
N LEU A 7 -9.93 -27.41 18.16
CA LEU A 7 -9.92 -25.96 18.40
C LEU A 7 -8.58 -25.32 18.02
N LEU A 8 -7.46 -25.96 18.36
CA LEU A 8 -6.12 -25.49 17.99
C LEU A 8 -5.89 -25.46 16.47
N VAL A 9 -6.38 -26.46 15.74
CA VAL A 9 -6.23 -26.52 14.27
C VAL A 9 -7.05 -25.42 13.59
N ILE A 10 -8.28 -25.18 14.03
CA ILE A 10 -9.14 -24.11 13.48
C ILE A 10 -8.54 -22.74 13.76
N ALA A 11 -8.02 -22.52 14.97
CA ALA A 11 -7.34 -21.27 15.32
C ALA A 11 -6.10 -21.03 14.46
N ALA A 12 -5.28 -22.06 14.21
CA ALA A 12 -4.11 -21.94 13.35
C ALA A 12 -4.47 -21.62 11.89
N LEU A 13 -5.54 -22.21 11.36
CA LEU A 13 -6.03 -21.95 10.00
C LEU A 13 -6.60 -20.53 9.84
N ALA A 14 -7.24 -19.98 10.87
CA ALA A 14 -7.82 -18.64 10.83
C ALA A 14 -6.77 -17.53 10.74
N VAL A 15 -5.57 -17.73 11.32
CA VAL A 15 -4.49 -16.73 11.30
C VAL A 15 -3.73 -16.74 9.97
N ALA A 16 -3.72 -17.85 9.24
CA ALA A 16 -3.00 -17.96 7.96
C ALA A 16 -3.63 -17.12 6.83
N GLY A 17 -4.93 -16.78 6.91
CA GLY A 17 -5.63 -15.99 5.89
C GLY A 17 -5.34 -14.48 5.91
N CYS A 18 -4.79 -13.94 7.01
CA CYS A 18 -4.50 -12.51 7.13
C CYS A 18 -3.19 -12.08 6.43
N ALA A 19 -2.37 -13.03 5.97
CA ALA A 19 -1.10 -12.76 5.28
C ALA A 19 -1.19 -12.85 3.75
N SER A 20 -2.35 -13.24 3.20
CA SER A 20 -2.59 -13.44 1.76
C SER A 20 -2.87 -12.13 1.02
N GLY A 21 -2.20 -11.04 1.40
CA GLY A 21 -2.27 -9.78 0.67
C GLY A 21 -1.72 -9.91 -0.75
N PRO A 22 -2.04 -8.97 -1.66
CA PRO A 22 -1.48 -8.97 -3.01
C PRO A 22 0.05 -9.04 -2.93
N GLN A 23 0.63 -10.04 -3.61
CA GLN A 23 2.08 -10.14 -3.71
C GLN A 23 2.58 -9.04 -4.65
N LEU A 24 3.56 -8.27 -4.20
CA LEU A 24 4.15 -7.21 -4.99
C LEU A 24 5.03 -7.86 -6.08
N ASP A 25 4.45 -8.12 -7.25
CA ASP A 25 5.10 -8.89 -8.31
C ASP A 25 6.32 -8.20 -8.92
N ALA A 26 6.36 -6.86 -8.92
CA ALA A 26 7.51 -6.09 -9.37
C ALA A 26 7.55 -4.71 -8.71
N GLN A 27 8.65 -4.41 -8.01
CA GLN A 27 8.97 -3.07 -7.56
C GLN A 27 10.26 -2.62 -8.24
N TRP A 28 10.20 -1.50 -8.94
CA TRP A 28 11.38 -0.87 -9.52
C TRP A 28 11.71 0.41 -8.74
N SER A 29 12.98 0.58 -8.43
CA SER A 29 13.55 1.80 -7.85
C SER A 29 14.78 2.20 -8.66
N ASP A 30 14.92 3.48 -8.96
CA ASP A 30 16.12 3.98 -9.65
C ASP A 30 17.37 3.71 -8.80
N PRO A 31 18.38 2.98 -9.32
CA PRO A 31 19.58 2.61 -8.58
C PRO A 31 20.45 3.80 -8.16
N GLN A 32 20.22 5.00 -8.72
CA GLN A 32 20.90 6.23 -8.33
C GLN A 32 20.19 6.98 -7.18
N LEU A 33 19.06 6.48 -6.69
CA LEU A 33 18.31 7.09 -5.59
C LEU A 33 19.05 6.94 -4.25
N GLY A 34 19.49 8.06 -3.69
CA GLY A 34 19.97 8.14 -2.31
C GLY A 34 18.83 8.06 -1.29
N SER A 35 19.16 7.73 -0.03
CA SER A 35 18.21 7.52 1.08
C SER A 35 17.33 8.72 1.47
N SER A 36 17.61 9.91 0.93
CA SER A 36 16.89 11.16 1.21
C SER A 36 16.19 11.78 -0.01
N TYR A 37 16.07 11.04 -1.13
CA TYR A 37 15.57 11.60 -2.39
C TYR A 37 14.17 12.23 -2.30
N LEU A 38 13.30 11.74 -1.42
CA LEU A 38 11.93 12.24 -1.33
C LEU A 38 11.83 13.60 -0.63
N ARG A 39 12.82 14.03 0.16
CA ARG A 39 12.70 15.30 0.90
C ARG A 39 12.71 16.49 -0.07
N GLY A 40 11.60 17.25 -0.08
CA GLY A 40 11.38 18.39 -0.97
C GLY A 40 10.98 18.03 -2.40
N ALA A 41 10.90 16.74 -2.74
CA ALA A 41 10.50 16.30 -4.08
C ALA A 41 9.00 16.46 -4.30
N ARG A 42 8.59 16.68 -5.56
CA ARG A 42 7.19 16.55 -5.98
C ARG A 42 6.96 15.12 -6.48
N VAL A 43 5.99 14.43 -5.91
CA VAL A 43 5.73 13.01 -6.19
C VAL A 43 4.32 12.86 -6.73
N LEU A 44 4.22 12.30 -7.93
CA LEU A 44 2.91 12.00 -8.52
C LEU A 44 2.24 10.85 -7.78
N VAL A 45 1.03 11.10 -7.27
CA VAL A 45 0.15 10.12 -6.65
C VAL A 45 -0.97 9.79 -7.62
N ALA A 46 -0.95 8.56 -8.12
CA ALA A 46 -1.97 8.02 -9.00
C ALA A 46 -2.38 6.63 -8.49
N CYS A 47 -3.69 6.39 -8.43
CA CYS A 47 -4.25 5.11 -8.08
C CYS A 47 -5.15 4.64 -9.22
N ASP A 48 -4.99 3.38 -9.63
CA ASP A 48 -5.88 2.73 -10.58
C ASP A 48 -6.90 1.89 -9.81
N ALA A 49 -8.17 2.31 -9.86
CA ALA A 49 -9.29 1.64 -9.21
C ALA A 49 -10.58 1.96 -9.97
N ALA A 50 -11.46 0.97 -10.09
CA ALA A 50 -12.72 1.08 -10.83
C ALA A 50 -13.71 2.06 -10.16
N GLU A 51 -13.85 1.98 -8.84
CA GLU A 51 -14.71 2.86 -8.07
C GLU A 51 -14.00 4.16 -7.68
N LEU A 52 -14.64 5.30 -7.97
CA LEU A 52 -14.09 6.63 -7.68
C LEU A 52 -13.74 6.81 -6.20
N VAL A 53 -14.59 6.32 -5.29
CA VAL A 53 -14.37 6.44 -3.84
C VAL A 53 -13.16 5.63 -3.41
N VAL A 54 -12.97 4.44 -3.96
CA VAL A 54 -11.80 3.60 -3.68
C VAL A 54 -10.53 4.28 -4.18
N ARG A 55 -10.59 4.87 -5.39
CA ARG A 55 -9.48 5.66 -5.93
C ARG A 55 -9.12 6.84 -5.03
N GLN A 56 -10.11 7.58 -4.54
CA GLN A 56 -9.89 8.72 -3.66
C GLN A 56 -9.24 8.29 -2.33
N ILE A 57 -9.76 7.23 -1.69
CA ILE A 57 -9.20 6.71 -0.44
C ILE A 57 -7.74 6.29 -0.62
N CYS A 58 -7.42 5.64 -1.75
CA CYS A 58 -6.04 5.27 -2.08
C CYS A 58 -5.15 6.51 -2.23
N GLN A 59 -5.61 7.53 -2.96
CA GLN A 59 -4.87 8.77 -3.18
C GLN A 59 -4.61 9.52 -1.87
N ASP A 60 -5.60 9.60 -0.99
CA ASP A 60 -5.48 10.26 0.31
C ASP A 60 -4.45 9.56 1.22
N GLN A 61 -4.50 8.23 1.27
CA GLN A 61 -3.53 7.45 2.05
C GLN A 61 -2.10 7.62 1.53
N LEU A 62 -1.92 7.47 0.21
CA LEU A 62 -0.59 7.58 -0.40
C LEU A 62 -0.02 9.00 -0.27
N ALA A 63 -0.87 10.03 -0.42
CA ALA A 63 -0.48 11.42 -0.20
C ALA A 63 0.00 11.65 1.24
N GLY A 64 -0.67 11.05 2.23
CA GLY A 64 -0.25 11.08 3.63
C GLY A 64 1.15 10.50 3.82
N GLU A 65 1.45 9.36 3.19
CA GLU A 65 2.79 8.77 3.29
C GLU A 65 3.87 9.60 2.57
N VAL A 66 3.54 10.21 1.43
CA VAL A 66 4.44 11.10 0.69
C VAL A 66 4.82 12.30 1.57
N VAL A 67 3.84 12.92 2.24
CA VAL A 67 4.07 14.01 3.19
C VAL A 67 4.90 13.54 4.38
N ALA A 68 4.62 12.36 4.94
CA ALA A 68 5.39 11.80 6.06
C ALA A 68 6.88 11.57 5.70
N ARG A 69 7.19 11.36 4.41
CA ARG A 69 8.56 11.24 3.89
C ARG A 69 9.18 12.59 3.48
N GLY A 70 8.49 13.70 3.73
CA GLY A 70 8.95 15.06 3.45
C GLY A 70 8.83 15.50 2.00
N ALA A 71 8.03 14.80 1.19
CA ALA A 71 7.73 15.13 -0.19
C ALA A 71 6.39 15.90 -0.31
N THR A 72 6.15 16.49 -1.48
CA THR A 72 4.87 17.12 -1.83
C THR A 72 4.09 16.22 -2.80
N PRO A 73 2.91 15.72 -2.45
CA PRO A 73 2.08 14.95 -3.37
C PRO A 73 1.50 15.88 -4.46
N VAL A 74 1.53 15.42 -5.70
CA VAL A 74 0.83 16.02 -6.83
C VAL A 74 -0.10 14.99 -7.45
N PHE A 75 -1.25 15.43 -7.97
CA PHE A 75 -2.28 14.56 -8.53
C PHE A 75 -2.40 14.79 -10.04
N LEU A 76 -2.85 13.79 -10.78
CA LEU A 76 -3.24 13.96 -12.18
C LEU A 76 -4.44 14.90 -12.25
N ALA A 77 -4.41 15.82 -13.23
CA ALA A 77 -5.59 16.61 -13.56
C ALA A 77 -6.68 15.67 -14.10
N PRO A 78 -7.97 15.93 -13.81
CA PRO A 78 -9.08 15.06 -14.21
C PRO A 78 -9.29 14.97 -15.73
N ASP A 79 -8.62 15.82 -16.51
CA ASP A 79 -8.66 15.95 -17.98
C ASP A 79 -7.36 15.54 -18.68
N ALA A 80 -6.40 14.95 -17.95
CA ALA A 80 -5.12 14.47 -18.49
C ALA A 80 -5.23 13.12 -19.23
#